data_AF-A0AAD5QP82-F1
#
_entry.id   AF-A0AAD5QP82-F1
#
_cell.length_a   1.000
_cell.length_b   1.000
_cell.length_c   1.000
_cell.angle_alpha   90.00
_cell.angle_beta   90.00
_cell.angle_gamma   90.00
#
_symmetry.space_group_name_H-M   'P 1'
#
loop_
_entity.id
_entity.type
_entity.pdbx_description
1 polymer ?
#
loop_
_entity_poly.entity_id
_entity_poly.type
_entity_poly.pdbx_seq_one_letter_code
_entity_poly.pdbx_strand_id
1 'polypeptide(L)'
;MLSTPRILSILAINLLLTQQEIEAWPWPKVETTTSQRHYETTTTFESKLCNDCTTLLSELTASLQNTTEITERIVEEIIQEICGREVHFRLLQEVCENFEEKIIHELFMFIKEMEKKIDVERGCKRIRLCPHVKH
;
A
#
# COMPACT_ATOMS: atom_id res chain seq x y z
N MET A 1 -12.38 -13.24 30.63
CA MET A 1 -11.14 -13.69 29.98
C MET A 1 -11.14 -13.17 28.55
N LEU A 2 -10.58 -11.98 28.32
CA LEU A 2 -10.42 -11.42 26.97
C LEU A 2 -9.05 -11.85 26.44
N SER A 3 -9.06 -12.67 25.39
CA SER A 3 -7.88 -13.00 24.62
C SER A 3 -7.56 -11.85 23.66
N THR A 4 -6.54 -11.06 23.97
CA THR A 4 -5.68 -10.44 22.94
C THR A 4 -4.86 -11.57 22.29
N PRO A 5 -4.60 -11.54 20.97
CA PRO A 5 -3.49 -10.70 20.47
C PRO A 5 -3.62 -10.32 18.98
N ARG A 6 -4.03 -9.09 18.62
CA ARG A 6 -3.92 -8.61 17.21
C ARG A 6 -3.63 -7.12 17.03
N ILE A 7 -3.41 -6.35 18.10
CA ILE A 7 -3.13 -4.91 17.98
C ILE A 7 -1.69 -4.64 17.52
N LEU A 8 -0.79 -5.62 17.62
CA LEU A 8 0.61 -5.49 17.18
C LEU A 8 0.83 -5.68 15.67
N SER A 9 -0.20 -6.00 14.88
CA SER A 9 -0.06 -6.12 13.42
C SER A 9 -0.30 -4.81 12.66
N ILE A 10 -0.87 -3.79 13.31
CA ILE A 10 -1.12 -2.49 12.67
C ILE A 10 0.17 -1.64 12.62
N LEU A 11 1.09 -1.85 13.56
CA LEU A 11 2.41 -1.20 13.54
C LEU A 11 3.39 -1.82 12.53
N ALA A 12 3.07 -2.98 11.94
CA ALA A 12 3.85 -3.56 10.84
C ALA A 12 3.57 -2.88 9.49
N ILE A 13 2.56 -2.01 9.40
CA ILE A 13 2.30 -1.14 8.24
C ILE A 13 3.04 0.21 8.39
N ASN A 14 4.01 0.30 9.32
CA ASN A 14 5.12 1.25 9.19
C ASN A 14 6.10 0.87 8.07
N LEU A 15 5.83 -0.21 7.31
CA LEU A 15 6.54 -0.51 6.08
C LEU A 15 5.92 0.26 4.91
N LEU A 16 6.48 1.44 4.61
CA LEU A 16 6.64 2.08 3.28
C LEU A 16 6.93 3.59 3.40
N LEU A 17 7.42 4.05 4.55
CA LEU A 17 8.30 5.21 4.58
C LEU A 17 9.57 4.88 3.77
N THR A 18 9.93 5.84 2.91
CA THR A 18 11.11 5.92 2.04
C THR A 18 10.99 5.25 0.67
N GLN A 19 10.76 6.11 -0.31
CA GLN A 19 10.81 5.90 -1.75
C GLN A 19 12.22 5.48 -2.27
N GLN A 20 13.12 5.07 -1.36
CA GLN A 20 14.52 4.78 -1.63
C GLN A 20 14.86 3.28 -1.50
N GLU A 21 13.98 2.44 -0.93
CA GLU A 21 14.23 0.99 -0.75
C GLU A 21 13.50 0.06 -1.74
N ILE A 22 12.64 0.57 -2.62
CA ILE A 22 11.94 -0.26 -3.64
C ILE A 22 12.94 -0.85 -4.66
N GLU A 23 14.15 -0.30 -4.79
CA GLU A 23 15.21 -0.87 -5.62
C GLU A 23 15.95 -2.05 -4.96
N ALA A 24 15.83 -2.24 -3.64
CA ALA A 24 16.59 -3.24 -2.88
C ALA A 24 15.82 -4.53 -2.58
N TRP A 25 14.52 -4.62 -2.91
CA TRP A 25 13.75 -5.84 -2.65
C TRP A 25 14.19 -6.99 -3.59
N PRO A 26 14.71 -8.10 -3.07
CA PRO A 26 15.06 -9.24 -3.91
C PRO A 26 13.76 -9.93 -4.34
N TRP A 27 13.25 -9.54 -5.51
CA TRP A 27 12.14 -10.26 -6.13
C TRP A 27 12.59 -11.69 -6.45
N PRO A 28 11.81 -12.73 -6.10
CA PRO A 28 12.13 -14.09 -6.48
C PRO A 28 12.20 -14.16 -8.01
N LYS A 29 13.35 -14.62 -8.53
CA LYS A 29 13.52 -14.87 -9.96
C LYS A 29 12.64 -16.06 -10.31
N VAL A 30 11.57 -15.82 -11.06
CA VAL A 30 10.79 -16.89 -11.68
C VAL A 30 11.70 -17.53 -12.73
N GLU A 31 12.25 -18.70 -12.41
CA GLU A 31 13.05 -19.49 -13.36
C GLU A 31 12.11 -20.11 -14.39
N THR A 32 12.05 -19.51 -15.58
CA THR A 32 11.41 -20.11 -16.75
C THR A 32 12.23 -21.32 -17.19
N THR A 33 11.82 -22.52 -16.76
CA THR A 33 12.39 -23.79 -17.21
C THR A 33 12.19 -23.90 -18.72
N THR A 34 13.29 -23.79 -19.45
CA THR A 34 13.32 -23.84 -20.91
C THR A 34 13.06 -25.28 -21.36
N SER A 35 11.85 -25.54 -21.86
CA SER A 35 11.52 -26.77 -22.59
C SER A 35 11.16 -26.40 -24.03
N GLN A 36 12.03 -26.79 -24.96
CA GLN A 36 11.88 -26.55 -26.40
C GLN A 36 10.77 -27.43 -26.98
N ARG A 37 9.54 -26.93 -26.98
CA ARG A 37 8.47 -27.24 -27.95
C ARG A 37 7.29 -26.29 -27.68
N HIS A 38 6.71 -25.71 -28.73
CA HIS A 38 5.56 -24.78 -28.75
C HIS A 38 5.89 -23.29 -28.86
N TYR A 39 6.07 -22.80 -30.08
CA TYR A 39 6.10 -21.37 -30.39
C TYR A 39 4.69 -20.74 -30.42
N GLU A 40 3.64 -21.52 -30.17
CA GLU A 40 2.22 -21.10 -30.28
C GLU A 40 1.49 -21.08 -28.92
N THR A 41 2.09 -21.67 -27.87
CA THR A 41 1.52 -21.74 -26.50
C THR A 41 2.14 -20.71 -25.54
N THR A 42 3.29 -20.13 -25.90
CA THR A 42 4.01 -19.17 -25.04
C THR A 42 3.30 -17.82 -24.97
N THR A 43 2.74 -17.34 -26.08
CA THR A 43 2.05 -16.04 -26.19
C THR A 43 0.78 -15.97 -25.34
N THR A 44 0.02 -17.07 -25.28
CA THR A 44 -1.22 -17.16 -24.47
C THR A 44 -0.93 -17.28 -22.98
N PHE A 45 0.17 -17.94 -22.59
CA PHE A 45 0.60 -18.05 -21.21
C PHE A 45 1.15 -16.72 -20.67
N GLU A 46 2.01 -16.04 -21.42
CA GLU A 46 2.53 -14.71 -21.07
C GLU A 46 1.41 -13.65 -20.98
N SER A 47 0.43 -13.69 -21.91
CA SER A 47 -0.72 -12.80 -21.83
C SER A 47 -1.58 -13.07 -20.59
N LYS A 48 -1.72 -14.34 -20.18
CA LYS A 48 -2.51 -14.70 -19.00
C LYS A 48 -1.84 -14.20 -17.72
N LEU A 49 -0.52 -14.41 -17.57
CA LEU A 49 0.23 -13.91 -16.41
C LEU A 49 0.16 -12.38 -16.28
N CYS A 50 0.23 -11.67 -17.41
CA CYS A 50 0.12 -10.22 -17.42
C CYS A 50 -1.28 -9.75 -17.00
N ASN A 51 -2.33 -10.42 -17.49
CA ASN A 51 -3.72 -10.14 -17.13
C ASN A 51 -3.99 -10.43 -15.65
N ASP A 52 -3.52 -11.58 -15.15
CA ASP A 52 -3.67 -11.96 -13.74
C ASP A 52 -2.94 -10.96 -12.82
N CYS A 53 -1.72 -10.54 -13.20
CA CYS A 53 -0.98 -9.50 -12.49
C CYS A 53 -1.74 -8.17 -12.46
N THR A 54 -2.20 -7.71 -13.62
CA THR A 54 -2.91 -6.44 -13.76
C THR A 54 -4.18 -6.43 -12.92
N THR A 55 -4.92 -7.54 -12.93
CA THR A 55 -6.13 -7.72 -12.13
C THR A 55 -5.81 -7.63 -10.64
N LEU A 56 -4.84 -8.42 -10.17
CA LEU A 56 -4.45 -8.45 -8.76
C LEU A 56 -3.96 -7.09 -8.26
N LEU A 57 -3.09 -6.41 -9.00
CA LEU A 57 -2.57 -5.10 -8.60
C LEU A 57 -3.64 -4.02 -8.64
N SER A 58 -4.61 -4.11 -9.56
CA SER A 58 -5.75 -3.18 -9.61
C SER A 58 -6.66 -3.36 -8.40
N GLU A 59 -7.00 -4.60 -8.04
CA GLU A 59 -7.77 -4.92 -6.85
C GLU A 59 -7.05 -4.47 -5.57
N LEU A 60 -5.74 -4.72 -5.50
CA LEU A 60 -4.91 -4.26 -4.39
C LEU A 60 -4.92 -2.74 -4.26
N THR A 61 -4.78 -2.02 -5.37
CA THR A 61 -4.78 -0.54 -5.37
C THR A 61 -6.12 0.01 -4.87
N ALA A 62 -7.24 -0.58 -5.30
CA ALA A 62 -8.56 -0.20 -4.80
C ALA A 62 -8.72 -0.53 -3.31
N SER A 63 -8.20 -1.68 -2.85
CA SER A 63 -8.23 -2.07 -1.45
C SER A 63 -7.40 -1.14 -0.56
N LEU A 64 -6.23 -0.69 -1.03
CA LEU A 64 -5.37 0.26 -0.33
C LEU A 64 -6.10 1.59 -0.09
N GLN A 65 -6.72 2.16 -1.14
CA GLN A 65 -7.48 3.41 -1.01
C GLN A 65 -8.58 3.34 0.04
N ASN A 66 -9.37 2.26 0.02
CA ASN A 66 -10.41 2.04 1.03
C ASN A 66 -9.83 1.83 2.44
N THR A 67 -8.69 1.13 2.55
CA THR A 67 -8.02 0.91 3.84
C THR A 67 -7.47 2.22 4.40
N THR A 68 -6.95 3.10 3.55
CA THR A 68 -6.46 4.42 3.93
C THR A 68 -7.58 5.30 4.48
N GLU A 69 -8.77 5.28 3.88
CA GLU A 69 -9.97 5.97 4.43
C GLU A 69 -10.45 5.41 5.77
N ILE A 70 -10.36 4.09 5.98
CA ILE A 70 -10.70 3.48 7.27
C ILE A 70 -9.66 3.86 8.32
N THR A 71 -8.38 3.85 7.94
CA THR A 71 -7.28 4.17 8.85
C THR A 71 -7.31 5.63 9.27
N GLU A 72 -7.63 6.56 8.36
CA GLU A 72 -7.84 7.98 8.66
C GLU A 72 -8.84 8.15 9.81
N ARG A 73 -10.03 7.55 9.67
CA ARG A 73 -11.09 7.60 10.69
C ARG A 73 -10.65 7.02 12.03
N ILE A 74 -9.98 5.88 12.03
CA ILE A 74 -9.50 5.26 13.27
C ILE A 74 -8.46 6.16 13.97
N VAL A 75 -7.56 6.79 13.20
CA VAL A 75 -6.55 7.70 13.74
C VAL A 75 -7.22 8.96 14.30
N GLU A 76 -8.19 9.52 13.60
CA GLU A 76 -8.98 10.66 14.08
C GLU A 76 -9.69 10.34 15.39
N GLU A 77 -10.37 9.19 15.49
CA GLU A 77 -11.05 8.74 16.71
C GLU A 77 -10.08 8.58 17.90
N ILE A 78 -8.91 7.99 17.67
CA ILE A 78 -7.87 7.81 18.71
C ILE A 78 -7.33 9.17 19.19
N ILE A 79 -7.10 10.11 18.26
CA ILE A 79 -6.61 11.44 18.60
C ILE A 79 -7.66 12.19 19.42
N GLN A 80 -8.92 12.16 18.99
CA GLN A 80 -10.03 12.75 19.76
C GLN A 80 -10.14 12.15 21.16
N GLU A 81 -9.96 10.84 21.30
CA GLU A 81 -9.99 10.19 22.61
C GLU A 81 -8.81 10.64 23.51
N ILE A 82 -7.60 10.74 22.97
CA ILE A 82 -6.42 11.20 23.71
C ILE A 82 -6.58 12.66 24.11
N CYS A 83 -6.96 13.51 23.15
CA CYS A 83 -7.10 14.95 23.32
C CYS A 83 -8.25 15.31 24.25
N GLY A 84 -9.35 14.55 24.22
CA GLY A 84 -10.47 14.70 25.14
C GLY A 84 -10.15 14.30 26.59
N ARG A 85 -9.13 13.46 26.84
CA ARG A 85 -8.73 13.03 28.19
C ARG A 85 -7.73 13.98 28.86
N GLU A 86 -6.90 14.67 28.08
CA GLU A 86 -5.72 15.40 28.57
C GLU A 86 -5.93 16.92 28.70
N VAL A 87 -7.11 17.33 29.16
CA VAL A 87 -7.54 18.74 29.28
C VAL A 87 -6.75 19.58 30.30
N HIS A 88 -5.76 18.99 30.98
CA HIS A 88 -5.02 19.63 32.07
C HIS A 88 -3.67 20.22 31.65
N PHE A 89 -3.14 19.86 30.48
CA PHE A 89 -1.85 20.36 29.99
C PHE A 89 -2.04 21.28 28.78
N ARG A 90 -1.86 22.59 29.01
CA ARG A 90 -2.02 23.64 27.97
C ARG A 90 -1.19 23.38 26.71
N LEU A 91 0.02 22.83 26.86
CA LEU A 91 0.89 22.45 25.73
C LEU A 91 0.32 21.29 24.90
N LEU A 92 -0.35 20.33 25.56
CA LEU A 92 -0.95 19.20 24.86
C LEU A 92 -2.23 19.63 24.13
N GLN A 93 -2.97 20.60 24.69
CA GLN A 93 -4.15 21.18 24.06
C GLN A 93 -3.82 21.88 22.73
N GLU A 94 -2.76 22.70 22.67
CA GLU A 94 -2.34 23.33 21.42
C GLU A 94 -1.89 22.30 20.36
N VAL A 95 -1.26 21.20 20.78
CA VAL A 95 -0.91 20.09 19.87
C VAL A 95 -2.16 19.41 19.35
N CYS A 96 -3.13 19.12 20.23
CA CYS A 96 -4.39 18.50 19.90
C CYS A 96 -5.23 19.31 18.91
N GLU A 97 -5.39 20.62 19.14
CA GLU A 97 -6.13 21.51 18.25
C GLU A 97 -5.52 21.54 16.83
N ASN A 98 -4.19 21.51 16.72
CA ASN A 98 -3.51 21.46 15.42
C ASN A 98 -3.58 20.07 14.75
N PHE A 99 -3.53 18.99 15.53
CA PHE A 99 -3.60 17.63 15.01
C PHE A 99 -5.01 17.23 14.56
N GLU A 100 -6.04 17.59 15.34
CA GLU A 100 -7.43 17.26 15.06
C GLU A 100 -7.96 17.94 13.78
N GLU A 101 -7.60 19.20 13.51
CA GLU A 101 -8.21 19.93 12.39
C GLU A 101 -7.48 19.82 11.05
N LYS A 102 -6.15 19.63 11.03
CA LYS A 102 -5.37 19.85 9.78
C LYS A 102 -4.34 18.80 9.47
N ILE A 103 -3.52 18.41 10.43
CA ILE A 103 -2.31 17.62 10.13
C ILE A 103 -2.68 16.20 9.66
N ILE A 104 -3.64 15.55 10.32
CA ILE A 104 -4.03 14.18 10.00
C ILE A 104 -4.71 14.13 8.63
N HIS A 105 -5.70 15.00 8.40
CA HIS A 105 -6.38 15.04 7.12
C HIS A 105 -5.42 15.34 5.96
N GLU A 106 -4.52 16.33 6.10
CA GLU A 106 -3.52 16.64 5.07
C GLU A 106 -2.57 15.45 4.81
N LEU A 107 -2.15 14.74 5.85
CA LEU A 107 -1.32 13.54 5.73
C LEU A 107 -2.05 12.44 4.95
N PHE A 108 -3.31 12.15 5.29
CA PHE A 108 -4.08 11.11 4.61
C PHE A 108 -4.44 11.51 3.17
N MET A 109 -4.68 12.79 2.91
CA MET A 109 -4.82 13.31 1.54
C MET A 109 -3.54 13.10 0.73
N PHE A 110 -2.37 13.38 1.31
CA PHE A 110 -1.09 13.08 0.66
C PHE A 110 -0.92 11.59 0.35
N ILE A 111 -1.27 10.71 1.29
CA ILE A 111 -1.21 9.24 1.08
C ILE A 111 -2.13 8.83 -0.07
N LYS A 112 -3.39 9.28 -0.08
CA LYS A 112 -4.34 8.99 -1.17
C LYS A 112 -3.82 9.46 -2.53
N GLU A 113 -3.17 10.63 -2.59
CA GLU A 113 -2.54 11.12 -3.82
C GLU A 113 -1.35 10.27 -4.28
N MET A 114 -0.62 9.65 -3.34
CA MET A 114 0.45 8.71 -3.68
C MET A 114 -0.12 7.36 -4.17
N GLU A 115 -1.20 6.87 -3.58
CA GLU A 115 -1.89 5.65 -4.03
C GLU A 115 -2.45 5.79 -5.44
N LYS A 116 -3.00 6.96 -5.80
CA LYS A 116 -3.47 7.25 -7.16
C LYS A 116 -2.35 7.21 -8.21
N LYS A 117 -1.09 7.40 -7.81
CA LYS A 117 0.07 7.35 -8.71
C LYS A 117 0.59 5.94 -8.96
N ILE A 118 -0.03 4.91 -8.37
CA ILE A 118 0.34 3.52 -8.62
C ILE A 118 0.01 3.16 -10.08
N ASP A 119 1.07 2.98 -10.87
CA ASP A 119 1.00 2.53 -12.25
C ASP A 119 1.04 1.00 -12.27
N VAL A 120 -0.14 0.39 -12.35
CA VAL A 120 -0.35 -1.07 -12.34
C VAL A 120 0.45 -1.75 -13.45
N GLU A 121 0.40 -1.20 -14.67
CA GLU A 121 1.06 -1.78 -15.84
C GLU A 121 2.58 -1.75 -15.67
N ARG A 122 3.13 -0.62 -15.20
CA ARG A 122 4.56 -0.50 -14.87
C ARG A 122 4.96 -1.43 -13.74
N GLY A 123 4.11 -1.59 -12.72
CA GLY A 123 4.30 -2.56 -11.64
C GLY A 123 4.47 -3.97 -12.18
N CYS A 124 3.52 -4.43 -12.99
CA CYS A 124 3.55 -5.76 -13.61
C CYS A 124 4.72 -5.97 -14.58
N LYS A 125 5.12 -4.93 -15.32
CA LYS A 125 6.34 -4.96 -16.15
C LYS A 125 7.60 -5.09 -15.28
N ARG A 126 7.70 -4.33 -14.17
CA ARG A 126 8.87 -4.34 -13.27
C ARG A 126 9.13 -5.72 -12.65
N ILE A 127 8.06 -6.44 -12.30
CA ILE A 127 8.14 -7.81 -11.76
C ILE A 127 8.14 -8.89 -12.86
N ARG A 128 8.26 -8.50 -14.14
CA ARG A 128 8.36 -9.38 -15.31
C ARG A 128 7.17 -10.32 -15.52
N LEU A 129 5.98 -9.92 -15.04
CA LEU A 129 4.73 -10.63 -15.33
C LEU A 129 4.03 -10.09 -16.58
N CYS A 130 4.36 -8.87 -16.99
CA CYS A 130 4.00 -8.33 -18.29
C CYS A 130 5.23 -8.16 -19.18
N PRO A 131 5.11 -8.36 -20.51
CA PRO A 131 6.20 -8.14 -21.44
C PRO A 131 6.61 -6.66 -21.46
N HIS A 132 7.93 -6.43 -21.53
CA HIS A 132 8.45 -5.12 -21.88
C HIS A 132 8.25 -4.92 -23.38
N VAL A 133 7.37 -3.98 -23.78
CA VAL A 133 7.31 -3.54 -25.17
C VAL A 133 8.65 -2.89 -25.48
N LYS A 134 9.52 -3.62 -26.21
CA LYS A 134 10.73 -3.04 -26.79
C LYS A 134 10.27 -2.23 -28.00
N HIS A 135 10.28 -0.90 -27.87
CA HIS A 135 10.22 -0.01 -29.02
C HIS A 135 11.58 0.00 -29.74
#